data_AF-A0A352GK28-F1
#
_entry.id   AF-A0A352GK28-F1
#
_cell.length_a   1.000
_cell.length_b   1.000
_cell.length_c   1.000
_cell.angle_alpha   90.00
_cell.angle_beta   90.00
_cell.angle_gamma   90.00
#
_symmetry.space_group_name_H-M   'P 1'
#
loop_
_entity.id
_entity.type
_entity.pdbx_description
1 polymer ?
#
loop_
_entity_poly.entity_id
_entity_poly.type
_entity_poly.pdbx_seq_one_letter_code
_entity_poly.pdbx_strand_id
1 'polypeptide(L)'
;DTQVYSEAEIERVCRLAFELAGKRSGKLHSVEKANVMETGVLWRAIATEVGKDFPGIELHHMYADNCAMQLVRQPKQFDVIVTD
;
A
#
# COMPACT_ATOMS: atom_id res chain seq x y z
N ASP A 1 -18.62 1.66 14.56
CA ASP A 1 -17.66 2.62 13.98
C ASP A 1 -17.77 2.65 12.47
N THR A 2 -17.28 3.70 11.84
CA THR A 2 -17.26 3.91 10.39
C THR A 2 -15.84 4.22 9.95
N GLN A 3 -15.31 3.48 8.98
CA GLN A 3 -14.01 3.79 8.37
C GLN A 3 -14.23 4.72 7.19
N VAL A 4 -13.63 5.91 7.22
CA VAL A 4 -13.79 6.95 6.19
C VAL A 4 -12.40 7.46 5.81
N TYR A 5 -12.18 7.61 4.52
CA TYR A 5 -10.97 8.18 3.94
C TYR A 5 -11.33 9.16 2.83
N SER A 6 -10.61 10.27 2.76
CA SER A 6 -10.54 11.13 1.57
C SER A 6 -9.35 10.76 0.69
N GLU A 7 -9.44 11.04 -0.61
CA GLU A 7 -8.35 10.81 -1.56
C GLU A 7 -7.05 11.49 -1.14
N ALA A 8 -7.14 12.75 -0.67
CA ALA A 8 -5.97 13.52 -0.22
C ALA A 8 -5.28 12.91 1.02
N GLU A 9 -6.04 12.25 1.90
CA GLU A 9 -5.46 11.56 3.06
C GLU A 9 -4.70 10.30 2.65
N ILE A 10 -5.19 9.59 1.65
CA ILE A 10 -4.53 8.40 1.11
C ILE A 10 -3.29 8.83 0.30
N GLU A 11 -3.45 9.80 -0.60
CA GLU A 11 -2.40 10.26 -1.51
C GLU A 11 -1.14 10.70 -0.75
N ARG A 12 -1.30 11.54 0.28
CA ARG A 12 -0.15 12.04 1.06
C ARG A 12 0.65 10.92 1.72
N VAL A 13 -0.02 9.88 2.20
CA VAL A 13 0.63 8.74 2.88
C VAL A 13 1.27 7.81 1.85
N CYS A 14 0.59 7.55 0.73
CA CYS A 14 1.16 6.79 -0.38
C CYS A 14 2.44 7.46 -0.94
N ARG A 15 2.43 8.77 -1.18
CA ARG A 15 3.62 9.49 -1.67
C ARG A 15 4.80 9.34 -0.72
N LEU A 16 4.58 9.53 0.59
CA LEU A 16 5.63 9.30 1.59
C LEU A 16 6.14 7.86 1.55
N ALA A 17 5.26 6.87 1.40
CA ALA A 17 5.66 5.47 1.32
C ALA A 17 6.51 5.16 0.07
N PHE A 18 6.18 5.75 -1.08
CA PHE A 18 6.99 5.65 -2.29
C PHE A 18 8.37 6.32 -2.14
N GLU A 19 8.43 7.52 -1.54
CA GLU A 19 9.70 8.19 -1.25
C GLU A 19 10.59 7.37 -0.31
N LEU A 20 9.99 6.71 0.69
CA LEU A 20 10.71 5.80 1.59
C LEU A 20 11.21 4.56 0.87
N ALA A 21 10.40 3.97 -0.02
CA ALA A 21 10.81 2.82 -0.82
C ALA A 21 11.99 3.17 -1.75
N GLY A 22 12.00 4.37 -2.32
CA GLY A 22 13.10 4.87 -3.16
C GLY A 22 14.43 5.06 -2.43
N LYS A 23 14.39 5.24 -1.11
CA LYS A 23 15.59 5.30 -0.24
C LYS A 23 16.03 3.91 0.26
N ARG A 24 15.30 2.85 -0.09
CA ARG A 24 15.50 1.48 0.40
C ARG A 24 15.72 0.54 -0.78
N SER A 25 15.03 -0.60 -0.83
CA SER A 25 15.19 -1.61 -1.88
C SER A 25 14.24 -1.42 -3.07
N GLY A 26 13.49 -0.31 -3.09
CA GLY A 26 12.63 0.05 -4.22
C GLY A 26 11.34 -0.77 -4.31
N LYS A 27 10.84 -1.34 -3.19
CA LYS A 27 9.57 -2.10 -3.18
C LYS A 27 8.57 -1.49 -2.21
N LEU A 28 7.31 -1.40 -2.63
CA LEU A 28 6.21 -0.94 -1.79
C LEU A 28 5.06 -1.97 -1.83
N HIS A 29 4.60 -2.40 -0.67
CA HIS A 29 3.37 -3.17 -0.53
C HIS A 29 2.26 -2.26 -0.01
N SER A 30 1.23 -2.04 -0.83
CA SER A 30 -0.04 -1.44 -0.41
C SER A 30 -0.94 -2.55 0.11
N VAL A 31 -1.34 -2.42 1.38
CA VAL A 31 -2.10 -3.42 2.12
C VAL A 31 -3.45 -2.86 2.52
N GLU A 32 -4.51 -3.52 2.09
CA GLU A 32 -5.89 -3.04 2.29
C GLU A 32 -6.89 -4.21 2.19
N LYS A 33 -8.21 -3.96 2.15
CA LYS A 33 -9.26 -5.01 2.07
C LYS A 33 -10.31 -4.77 0.96
N ALA A 34 -9.87 -4.58 -0.27
CA ALA A 34 -10.69 -4.14 -1.43
C ALA A 34 -11.68 -5.21 -1.90
N ASN A 35 -11.53 -6.45 -1.45
CA ASN A 35 -12.50 -7.49 -1.75
C ASN A 35 -13.79 -7.37 -0.95
N VAL A 36 -13.82 -6.53 0.10
CA VAL A 36 -15.00 -6.33 0.96
C VAL A 36 -15.25 -4.85 1.27
N MET A 37 -14.22 -4.00 1.30
CA MET A 37 -14.31 -2.62 1.76
C MET A 37 -14.19 -1.62 0.61
N GLU A 38 -15.16 -0.72 0.48
CA GLU A 38 -15.11 0.39 -0.50
C GLU A 38 -13.90 1.31 -0.25
N THR A 39 -13.56 1.55 1.01
CA THR A 39 -12.35 2.26 1.41
C THR A 39 -11.08 1.56 0.91
N GLY A 40 -11.05 0.23 0.92
CA GLY A 40 -9.95 -0.56 0.36
C GLY A 40 -9.83 -0.41 -1.16
N VAL A 41 -10.96 -0.38 -1.87
CA VAL A 41 -10.98 -0.10 -3.33
C VAL A 41 -10.39 1.28 -3.62
N LEU A 42 -10.78 2.30 -2.84
CA LEU A 42 -10.23 3.65 -2.96
C LEU A 42 -8.72 3.68 -2.67
N TRP A 43 -8.28 3.03 -1.59
CA TRP A 43 -6.85 2.89 -1.25
C TRP A 43 -6.03 2.29 -2.38
N ARG A 44 -6.50 1.18 -2.95
CA ARG A 44 -5.82 0.51 -4.06
C ARG A 44 -5.77 1.40 -5.31
N ALA A 45 -6.84 2.14 -5.61
CA ALA A 45 -6.90 3.05 -6.75
C ALA A 45 -5.86 4.18 -6.60
N ILE A 46 -5.86 4.89 -5.46
CA ILE A 46 -4.94 6.01 -5.21
C ILE A 46 -3.49 5.54 -5.13
N ALA A 47 -3.21 4.41 -4.46
CA ALA A 47 -1.84 3.86 -4.41
C ALA A 47 -1.31 3.50 -5.81
N THR A 48 -2.18 2.98 -6.69
CA THR A 48 -1.84 2.68 -8.08
C THR A 48 -1.62 3.96 -8.90
N GLU A 49 -2.43 4.98 -8.68
CA GLU A 49 -2.31 6.27 -9.35
C GLU A 49 -1.01 6.97 -8.98
N VAL A 50 -0.74 7.12 -7.68
CA VAL A 50 0.50 7.72 -7.16
C VAL A 50 1.72 6.95 -7.65
N GLY A 51 1.64 5.63 -7.76
CA GLY A 51 2.74 4.80 -8.26
C GLY A 51 3.21 5.14 -9.67
N LYS A 52 2.37 5.77 -10.50
CA LYS A 52 2.76 6.26 -11.83
C LYS A 52 3.85 7.34 -11.77
N ASP A 53 3.90 8.10 -10.68
CA ASP A 53 4.91 9.14 -10.46
C ASP A 53 6.27 8.55 -10.00
N PHE A 54 6.32 7.26 -9.65
CA PHE A 54 7.49 6.57 -9.11
C PHE A 54 7.85 5.30 -9.91
N PRO A 55 8.17 5.41 -11.22
CA PRO A 55 8.37 4.26 -12.10
C PRO A 55 9.52 3.32 -11.72
N GLY A 56 10.42 3.76 -10.83
CA GLY A 56 11.52 2.94 -10.28
C GLY A 56 11.14 2.09 -9.05
N ILE A 57 9.89 2.19 -8.57
CA ILE A 57 9.40 1.48 -7.39
C ILE A 57 8.44 0.36 -7.80
N GLU A 58 8.73 -0.86 -7.34
CA GLU A 58 7.87 -2.01 -7.54
C GLU A 58 6.69 -1.95 -6.56
N LEU A 59 5.49 -1.68 -7.08
CA LEU A 59 4.25 -1.66 -6.30
C LEU A 59 3.58 -3.05 -6.30
N HIS A 60 3.33 -3.58 -5.10
CA HIS A 60 2.53 -4.77 -4.87
C HIS A 60 1.25 -4.43 -4.11
N HIS A 61 0.14 -5.06 -4.48
CA HIS A 61 -1.10 -5.01 -3.72
C HIS A 61 -1.32 -6.32 -2.97
N MET A 62 -1.67 -6.24 -1.70
CA MET A 62 -1.90 -7.42 -0.86
C MET A 62 -3.08 -7.18 0.08
N TYR A 63 -3.90 -8.21 0.31
CA TYR A 63 -4.95 -8.09 1.33
C TYR A 63 -4.39 -8.18 2.74
N ALA A 64 -4.97 -7.46 3.69
CA ALA A 64 -4.50 -7.39 5.07
C ALA A 64 -4.35 -8.76 5.76
N ASP A 65 -5.26 -9.69 5.51
CA ASP A 65 -5.20 -11.07 6.02
C ASP A 65 -4.04 -11.87 5.40
N ASN A 66 -3.84 -11.75 4.09
CA ASN A 66 -2.67 -12.36 3.44
C ASN A 66 -1.38 -11.73 3.96
N CYS A 67 -1.32 -10.41 4.14
CA CYS A 67 -0.17 -9.72 4.70
C CYS A 67 0.19 -10.24 6.09
N ALA A 68 -0.80 -10.40 6.98
CA ALA A 68 -0.59 -11.00 8.30
C ALA A 68 0.02 -12.41 8.21
N MET A 69 -0.47 -13.25 7.30
CA MET A 69 0.12 -14.58 7.06
C MET A 69 1.55 -14.51 6.51
N GLN A 70 1.81 -13.62 5.55
CA GLN A 70 3.11 -13.49 4.90
C GLN A 70 4.18 -12.93 5.83
N LEU A 71 3.82 -12.05 6.78
CA LEU A 71 4.76 -11.56 7.80
C LEU A 71 5.32 -12.70 8.68
N VAL A 72 4.52 -13.75 8.92
CA VAL A 72 4.99 -14.94 9.65
C VAL A 72 5.72 -15.91 8.73
N ARG A 73 5.15 -16.20 7.55
CA ARG A 73 5.61 -17.26 6.65
C ARG A 73 6.84 -16.88 5.83
N GLN A 74 6.88 -15.67 5.27
CA GLN A 74 7.92 -15.20 4.36
C GLN A 74 8.14 -13.68 4.50
N PRO A 75 8.61 -13.18 5.67
CA PRO A 75 8.72 -11.74 5.93
C PRO A 75 9.75 -11.02 5.05
N LYS A 76 10.76 -11.73 4.52
CA LYS A 76 11.87 -11.12 3.75
C LYS A 76 11.45 -10.57 2.38
N GLN A 77 10.20 -10.77 1.97
CA GLN A 77 9.65 -10.19 0.73
C GLN A 77 9.29 -8.71 0.87
N PHE A 78 9.10 -8.21 2.10
CA PHE A 78 8.67 -6.85 2.36
C PHE A 78 9.84 -5.88 2.47
N ASP A 79 9.61 -4.64 2.03
CA ASP A 79 10.52 -3.52 2.21
C ASP A 79 9.82 -2.36 2.91
N VAL A 80 8.88 -1.70 2.22
CA VAL A 80 7.95 -0.74 2.81
C VAL A 80 6.54 -1.30 2.71
N ILE A 81 5.77 -1.16 3.79
CA ILE A 81 4.34 -1.49 3.85
C ILE A 81 3.60 -0.19 4.14
N VAL A 82 2.55 0.09 3.35
CA VAL A 82 1.57 1.14 3.62
C VAL A 82 0.20 0.50 3.77
N THR A 83 -0.57 0.94 4.76
CA THR A 83 -1.84 0.33 5.17
C THR A 83 -2.84 1.40 5.57
N ASP A 84 -4.13 1.05 5.49
CA ASP A 84 -5.28 1.81 5.97
C ASP A 84 -5.49 1.75 7.50
#